data_AF-W1YSX8-F1
#
_entry.id   AF-W1YSX8-F1
#
_cell.length_a   1.000
_cell.length_b   1.000
_cell.length_c   1.000
_cell.angle_alpha   90.00
_cell.angle_beta   90.00
_cell.angle_gamma   90.00
#
_symmetry.space_group_name_H-M   'P 1'
#
loop_
_entity.id
_entity.type
_entity.pdbx_description
1 polymer ?
#
loop_
_entity_poly.entity_id
_entity_poly.type
_entity_poly.pdbx_seq_one_letter_code
_entity_poly.pdbx_strand_id
1 'polypeptide(L)' 'SSSLANVGAKVETIYTIESNEDNKTYLERMDENLTKITASLQ' A
#
# COMPACT_ATOMS: atom_id res chain seq x y z
N SER A 1 -21.02 -2.74 10.66
CA SER A 1 -19.62 -2.33 10.64
C SER A 1 -18.81 -3.40 9.92
N SER A 2 -18.68 -3.27 8.60
CA SER A 2 -17.99 -4.18 7.70
C SER A 2 -16.60 -3.63 7.40
N SER A 3 -15.72 -3.66 8.40
CA SER A 3 -14.31 -3.34 8.19
C SER A 3 -13.67 -4.46 7.38
N LEU A 4 -12.79 -4.12 6.44
CA LEU A 4 -11.98 -5.08 5.68
C LEU A 4 -11.21 -6.06 6.59
N ALA A 5 -10.90 -5.64 7.82
CA ALA A 5 -10.29 -6.49 8.84
C ALA A 5 -11.22 -7.64 9.30
N ASN A 6 -12.54 -7.45 9.29
CA ASN A 6 -13.52 -8.46 9.73
C ASN A 6 -13.72 -9.59 8.71
N VAL A 7 -13.29 -9.41 7.46
CA VAL A 7 -13.38 -10.45 6.41
C VAL A 7 -12.08 -11.23 6.22
N GLY A 8 -11.09 -11.05 7.10
CA GLY A 8 -9.81 -11.78 7.05
C GLY A 8 -8.86 -11.30 5.94
N ALA A 9 -9.17 -10.18 5.28
CA ALA A 9 -8.30 -9.59 4.28
C ALA A 9 -7.11 -8.86 4.94
N LYS A 10 -5.93 -8.99 4.35
CA LYS A 10 -4.74 -8.24 4.77
C LYS A 10 -4.94 -6.76 4.41
N VAL A 11 -4.82 -5.88 5.41
CA VAL A 11 -4.83 -4.43 5.20
C VAL A 11 -3.40 -3.95 5.07
N GLU A 12 -3.11 -3.21 3.99
CA GLU A 12 -1.79 -2.67 3.68
C GLU A 12 -1.91 -1.19 3.33
N THR A 13 -0.91 -0.40 3.76
CA THR A 13 -0.81 1.01 3.34
C THR A 13 -0.25 1.10 1.93
N ILE A 14 -0.96 1.83 1.05
CA ILE A 14 -0.50 2.23 -0.28
C ILE A 14 -0.28 3.73 -0.28
N TYR A 15 0.92 4.15 -0.65
CA TYR A 15 1.31 5.56 -0.69
C TYR A 15 0.64 6.25 -1.87
N THR A 16 -0.02 7.38 -1.64
CA THR A 16 -0.50 8.22 -2.74
C THR A 16 0.64 9.10 -3.27
N ILE A 17 0.45 9.68 -4.46
CA ILE A 17 1.45 10.55 -5.09
C ILE A 17 1.39 11.98 -4.51
N GLU A 18 0.38 12.28 -3.69
CA GLU A 18 -0.03 13.64 -3.34
C GLU A 18 0.91 14.35 -2.37
N SER A 19 1.70 13.63 -1.57
CA SER A 19 2.63 14.25 -0.63
C SER A 19 3.91 13.44 -0.44
N ASN A 20 4.96 14.04 0.13
CA ASN A 20 6.19 13.33 0.48
C ASN A 20 5.99 12.60 1.82
N GLU A 21 5.24 11.50 1.76
CA GLU A 21 4.95 10.64 2.92
C GLU A 21 6.21 9.88 3.34
N ASP A 22 6.40 9.75 4.66
CA ASP A 22 7.46 8.95 5.27
C ASP A 22 8.90 9.27 4.81
N ASN A 23 9.17 10.50 4.37
CA ASN A 23 10.45 10.93 3.78
C ASN A 23 10.90 10.11 2.56
N LYS A 24 9.96 9.46 1.85
CA LYS A 24 10.27 8.63 0.69
C LYS A 24 10.17 9.43 -0.61
N THR A 25 11.18 9.30 -1.45
CA THR A 25 11.12 9.79 -2.82
C THR A 25 9.95 9.15 -3.58
N TYR A 26 9.57 9.77 -4.70
CA TYR A 26 8.53 9.23 -5.58
C TYR A 26 8.83 7.78 -6.00
N LEU A 27 10.08 7.48 -6.37
CA LEU A 27 10.45 6.16 -6.88
C LEU A 27 10.44 5.10 -5.77
N GLU A 28 10.88 5.43 -4.55
CA GLU A 28 10.82 4.51 -3.41
C GLU A 28 9.37 4.16 -3.05
N ARG A 29 8.46 5.14 -3.06
CA ARG A 29 7.03 4.87 -2.82
C ARG A 29 6.42 4.01 -3.92
N MET A 30 6.77 4.28 -5.17
CA MET A 30 6.22 3.52 -6.29
C MET A 30 6.72 2.08 -6.31
N ASP A 31 8.00 1.85 -6.02
CA ASP A 31 8.58 0.52 -5.90
C ASP A 31 7.90 -0.30 -4.80
N GLU A 32 7.69 0.29 -3.63
CA GLU A 32 7.02 -0.37 -2.51
C GLU A 32 5.53 -0.64 -2.81
N ASN A 33 4.83 0.33 -3.39
CA ASN A 33 3.44 0.15 -3.80
C ASN A 33 3.27 -1.00 -4.80
N LEU A 34 4.10 -1.03 -5.84
CA LEU A 34 4.07 -2.07 -6.86
C LEU A 34 4.41 -3.44 -6.26
N THR A 35 5.41 -3.51 -5.38
CA THR A 35 5.77 -4.73 -4.66
C THR A 35 4.60 -5.28 -3.84
N LYS A 36 3.90 -4.43 -3.07
CA LYS A 36 2.72 -4.83 -2.28
C LYS A 36 1.58 -5.34 -3.17
N ILE A 37 1.33 -4.67 -4.30
CA ILE A 37 0.29 -5.06 -5.24
C ILE A 37 0.62 -6.41 -5.88
N THR A 38 1.84 -6.58 -6.39
CA THR A 38 2.25 -7.85 -7.02
C THR A 38 2.20 -9.01 -6.04
N ALA A 39 2.66 -8.81 -4.79
CA ALA A 39 2.58 -9.83 -3.75
C ALA A 39 1.14 -10.19 -3.36
N SER A 40 0.17 -9.29 -3.58
CA SER A 40 -1.25 -9.53 -3.30
C SER A 40 -1.99 -10.24 -4.44
N LEU A 41 -1.36 -10.36 -5.62
CA LEU A 41 -1.92 -11.05 -6.79
C LEU A 41 -1.42 -12.50 -6.93
N GLN A 42 -0.50 -12.95 -6.06
CA GLN A 42 -0.02 -14.33 -5.96
C GLN A 42 -0.79 -15.08 -4.89
#